data_AF-A0A4S2FRA3-F1
#
_entry.id   AF-A0A4S2FRA3-F1
#
_cell.length_a   1.000
_cell.length_b   1.000
_cell.length_c   1.000
_cell.angle_alpha   90.00
_cell.angle_beta   90.00
_cell.angle_gamma   90.00
#
_symmetry.space_group_name_H-M   'P 1'
#
loop_
_entity.id
_entity.type
_entity.pdbx_description
1 polymer ?
#
loop_
_entity_poly.entity_id
_entity_poly.type
_entity_poly.pdbx_seq_one_letter_code
_entity_poly.pdbx_strand_id
1 'polypeptide(L)'
;MALGKKTGGRQKGTPNKENPLKGYIRSHSMAYFEPRQRMNEKTGEEFMASDFELDMAALAADDRVAAELKLLKFHMPEMKAIDMDMTVSEVGKTIEDRLTELAGEDDE
;
A
#
# COMPACT_ATOMS: atom_id res chain seq x y z
N MET A 1 34.82 -25.42 12.60
CA MET A 1 33.82 -24.98 11.60
C MET A 1 33.70 -23.46 11.70
N ALA A 2 33.94 -22.72 10.63
CA ALA A 2 33.88 -21.26 10.64
C ALA A 2 32.42 -20.79 10.81
N LEU A 3 32.12 -20.12 11.93
CA LEU A 3 30.87 -19.39 12.13
C LEU A 3 30.81 -18.23 11.14
N GLY A 4 30.17 -18.46 9.99
CA GLY A 4 29.86 -17.45 8.98
C GLY A 4 28.88 -16.42 9.53
N LYS A 5 29.36 -15.46 10.33
CA LYS A 5 28.59 -14.25 10.64
C LYS A 5 28.37 -13.52 9.31
N LYS A 6 27.11 -13.46 8.84
CA LYS A 6 26.70 -12.62 7.70
C LYS A 6 26.91 -11.14 8.09
N THR A 7 28.13 -10.64 7.94
CA THR A 7 28.56 -9.28 8.32
C THR A 7 28.14 -8.20 7.31
N GLY A 8 27.37 -8.54 6.28
CA GLY A 8 27.00 -7.63 5.19
C GLY A 8 25.51 -7.24 5.12
N GLY A 9 24.73 -7.45 6.19
CA GLY A 9 23.32 -7.07 6.22
C GLY A 9 23.11 -5.59 6.55
N ARG A 10 21.99 -5.01 6.09
CA ARG A 10 21.57 -3.66 6.51
C ARG A 10 21.47 -3.64 8.04
N GLN A 11 22.16 -2.68 8.68
CA GLN A 11 22.12 -2.54 10.13
C GLN A 11 20.70 -2.14 10.54
N LYS A 12 20.08 -2.88 11.46
CA LYS A 12 18.76 -2.53 12.01
C LYS A 12 18.83 -1.10 12.54
N GLY A 13 18.07 -0.18 11.94
CA GLY A 13 18.09 1.24 12.29
C GLY A 13 18.86 2.16 11.35
N THR A 14 19.47 1.69 10.25
CA THR A 14 19.94 2.62 9.20
C THR A 14 18.71 3.32 8.61
N PRO A 15 18.56 4.65 8.75
CA PRO A 15 17.41 5.36 8.21
C PRO A 15 17.30 5.05 6.72
N ASN A 16 16.11 4.67 6.26
CA ASN A 16 15.87 4.56 4.83
C ASN A 16 16.22 5.91 4.21
N LYS A 17 17.13 5.92 3.24
CA LYS A 17 17.46 7.14 2.50
C LYS A 17 16.14 7.64 1.90
N GLU A 18 15.72 8.84 2.30
CA GLU A 18 14.57 9.54 1.72
C GLU A 18 14.77 9.52 0.21
N ASN A 19 13.91 8.79 -0.51
CA ASN A 19 13.99 8.75 -1.96
C ASN A 19 13.26 10.00 -2.46
N PRO A 20 13.99 11.02 -2.97
CA PRO A 20 13.36 12.28 -3.37
C PRO A 20 12.27 12.08 -4.43
N LEU A 21 12.43 11.09 -5.32
CA LEU A 21 11.41 10.76 -6.31
C LEU A 21 10.09 10.31 -5.67
N LYS A 22 10.15 9.55 -4.57
CA LYS A 22 8.93 9.14 -3.86
C LYS A 22 8.20 10.34 -3.26
N GLY A 23 8.95 11.34 -2.77
CA GLY A 23 8.41 12.61 -2.29
C GLY A 23 7.70 13.37 -3.41
N TYR A 24 8.35 13.54 -4.56
CA TYR A 24 7.77 14.23 -5.72
C TYR A 24 6.53 13.53 -6.27
N ILE A 25 6.54 12.21 -6.38
CA ILE A 25 5.38 11.44 -6.84
C ILE A 25 4.23 11.63 -5.84
N ARG A 26 4.49 11.55 -4.54
CA ARG A 26 3.48 11.78 -3.51
C ARG A 26 2.87 13.18 -3.62
N SER A 27 3.70 14.22 -3.73
CA SER A 27 3.19 15.60 -3.84
C SER A 27 2.36 15.80 -5.11
N HIS A 28 2.78 15.23 -6.23
CA HIS A 28 2.04 15.33 -7.49
C HIS A 28 0.69 14.58 -7.40
N SER A 29 0.68 13.39 -6.80
CA SER A 29 -0.56 12.65 -6.57
C SER A 29 -1.52 13.41 -5.66
N MET A 30 -1.05 14.00 -4.57
CA MET A 30 -1.90 14.79 -3.67
C MET A 30 -2.48 16.02 -4.40
N ALA A 31 -1.62 16.75 -5.13
CA ALA A 31 -2.03 17.94 -5.89
C ALA A 31 -3.13 17.65 -6.92
N TYR A 32 -3.15 16.46 -7.52
CA TYR A 32 -4.14 16.06 -8.52
C TYR A 32 -5.55 15.90 -7.92
N PHE A 33 -5.65 15.50 -6.65
CA PHE A 33 -6.93 15.35 -5.94
C PHE A 33 -7.32 16.59 -5.12
N GLU A 34 -6.45 17.59 -4.99
CA GLU A 34 -6.74 18.80 -4.23
C GLU A 34 -7.68 19.74 -5.01
N PRO A 35 -8.80 20.19 -4.41
CA PRO A 35 -9.67 21.18 -5.03
C PRO A 35 -8.96 22.52 -5.19
N ARG A 36 -9.08 23.14 -6.37
CA ARG A 36 -8.52 24.46 -6.67
C ARG A 36 -9.59 25.35 -7.29
N GLN A 37 -9.43 26.65 -7.11
CA GLN A 37 -10.29 27.63 -7.78
C GLN A 37 -9.95 27.64 -9.27
N ARG A 38 -10.98 27.49 -10.09
CA ARG A 38 -10.92 27.43 -11.56
C ARG A 38 -11.96 28.39 -12.12
N MET A 39 -11.75 28.81 -13.36
CA MET A 39 -12.69 29.65 -14.09
C MET A 39 -13.11 28.91 -15.36
N ASN A 40 -14.42 28.84 -15.60
CA ASN A 40 -14.95 28.25 -16.81
C ASN A 40 -14.76 29.22 -17.97
N GLU A 41 -14.00 28.85 -18.99
CA GLU A 41 -13.74 29.73 -20.14
C GLU A 41 -15.00 30.10 -20.94
N LYS A 42 -16.05 29.26 -20.88
CA LYS A 42 -17.29 29.47 -21.63
C LYS A 42 -18.31 30.33 -20.89
N THR A 43 -18.43 30.15 -19.57
CA THR A 43 -19.43 30.86 -18.74
C THR A 43 -18.82 32.02 -17.96
N GLY A 44 -17.50 32.06 -17.81
CA GLY A 44 -16.79 33.03 -16.97
C GLY A 44 -16.99 32.80 -15.47
N GLU A 45 -17.68 31.72 -15.08
CA GLU A 45 -17.98 31.42 -13.69
C GLU A 45 -16.79 30.79 -12.99
N GLU A 46 -16.53 31.25 -11.77
CA GLU A 46 -15.56 30.63 -10.89
C GLU A 46 -16.18 29.43 -10.18
N PHE A 47 -15.45 28.32 -10.14
CA PHE A 47 -15.86 27.11 -9.45
C PHE A 47 -14.66 26.44 -8.79
N MET A 48 -14.92 25.58 -7.83
CA MET A 48 -13.89 24.80 -7.15
C MET A 48 -13.95 23.37 -7.66
N ALA A 49 -12.84 22.90 -8.24
CA ALA A 49 -12.73 21.52 -8.68
C ALA A 49 -11.27 21.06 -8.62
N SER A 50 -11.08 19.78 -8.36
CA SER A 50 -9.80 19.09 -8.52
C SER A 50 -9.57 18.68 -9.98
N ASP A 51 -8.32 18.39 -10.35
CA ASP A 51 -7.99 17.91 -11.70
C ASP A 51 -8.64 16.54 -11.96
N PHE A 52 -8.71 15.70 -10.92
CA PHE A 52 -9.44 14.44 -10.98
C PHE A 52 -10.92 14.61 -11.36
N GLU A 53 -11.64 15.54 -10.74
CA GLU A 53 -13.07 15.76 -11.04
C GLU A 53 -13.30 16.23 -12.47
N LEU A 54 -12.40 17.08 -12.99
CA LEU A 54 -12.44 17.55 -14.37
C LEU A 54 -12.21 16.41 -15.37
N ASP A 55 -11.19 15.58 -15.12
CA ASP A 55 -10.89 14.43 -15.98
C ASP A 55 -11.99 13.37 -15.92
N MET A 56 -12.59 13.15 -14.74
CA MET A 56 -13.74 12.26 -14.58
C MET A 56 -14.98 12.78 -15.33
N ALA A 57 -15.21 14.10 -15.32
CA ALA A 57 -16.29 14.72 -16.06
C ALA A 57 -16.08 14.60 -17.59
N ALA A 58 -14.82 14.63 -18.05
CA ALA A 58 -14.45 14.49 -19.46
C ALA A 58 -14.54 13.04 -19.99
N LEU A 59 -14.45 12.04 -19.11
CA LEU A 59 -14.58 10.62 -19.48
C LEU A 59 -16.01 10.24 -19.88
N ALA A 60 -16.12 9.24 -20.76
CA ALA A 60 -17.37 8.58 -21.10
C ALA A 60 -17.97 7.87 -19.88
N ALA A 61 -19.29 7.69 -19.87
CA ALA A 61 -20.00 7.14 -18.72
C ALA A 61 -19.47 5.73 -18.32
N ASP A 62 -19.22 4.86 -19.29
CA ASP A 62 -18.71 3.51 -19.04
C ASP A 62 -17.30 3.52 -18.44
N ASP A 63 -16.42 4.38 -18.96
CA ASP A 63 -15.05 4.53 -18.47
C ASP A 63 -14.99 5.14 -17.08
N ARG A 64 -15.90 6.07 -16.77
CA ARG A 64 -16.04 6.68 -15.44
C ARG A 64 -16.35 5.63 -14.38
N VAL A 65 -17.33 4.76 -14.64
CA VAL A 65 -17.70 3.65 -13.74
C VAL A 65 -16.52 2.71 -13.53
N ALA A 66 -15.78 2.39 -14.60
CA ALA A 66 -14.60 1.54 -14.50
C ALA A 66 -13.46 2.17 -13.68
N ALA A 67 -13.23 3.48 -13.81
CA ALA A 67 -12.24 4.22 -13.04
C ALA A 67 -12.60 4.26 -11.54
N GLU A 68 -13.85 4.54 -11.21
CA GLU A 68 -14.35 4.56 -9.82
C GLU A 68 -14.27 3.18 -9.17
N LEU A 69 -14.65 2.12 -9.89
CA LEU A 69 -14.51 0.74 -9.40
C LEU A 69 -13.06 0.39 -9.08
N LYS A 70 -12.10 0.82 -9.91
CA LYS A 70 -10.67 0.60 -9.65
C LYS A 70 -10.21 1.34 -8.40
N LEU A 71 -10.61 2.61 -8.25
CA LEU A 71 -10.28 3.40 -7.06
C LEU A 71 -10.86 2.74 -5.80
N LEU A 72 -12.11 2.28 -5.87
CA LEU A 72 -12.78 1.60 -4.77
C LEU A 72 -12.06 0.32 -4.34
N LYS A 73 -11.56 -0.48 -5.29
CA LYS A 73 -10.78 -1.70 -5.00
C LYS A 73 -9.48 -1.43 -4.21
N PHE A 74 -8.89 -0.24 -4.33
CA PHE A 74 -7.70 0.11 -3.53
C PHE A 74 -8.06 0.46 -2.08
N HIS A 75 -9.25 1.00 -1.84
CA HIS A 75 -9.72 1.36 -0.50
C HIS A 75 -10.46 0.23 0.21
N MET A 76 -11.22 -0.55 -0.53
CA MET A 76 -11.96 -1.71 -0.07
C MET A 76 -11.41 -2.94 -0.76
N PRO A 77 -10.62 -3.77 -0.04
CA PRO A 77 -10.21 -5.05 -0.57
C PRO A 77 -11.47 -5.82 -0.97
N GLU A 78 -11.54 -6.24 -2.23
CA GLU A 78 -12.52 -7.26 -2.60
C GLU A 78 -12.24 -8.46 -1.70
N MET A 79 -13.26 -8.91 -0.96
CA MET A 79 -13.22 -10.17 -0.24
C MET A 79 -13.04 -11.27 -1.28
N LYS A 80 -11.79 -11.51 -1.69
CA LYS A 80 -11.42 -12.76 -2.33
C LYS A 80 -11.84 -13.81 -1.32
N ALA A 81 -12.70 -14.73 -1.73
CA ALA A 81 -12.92 -15.94 -0.98
C ALA A 81 -11.53 -16.50 -0.71
N ILE A 82 -11.10 -16.40 0.54
CA ILE A 82 -9.94 -17.11 1.01
C ILE A 82 -10.35 -18.56 0.80
N ASP A 83 -9.80 -19.22 -0.22
CA ASP A 83 -9.62 -20.66 -0.11
C ASP A 83 -8.89 -20.82 1.22
N MET A 84 -9.63 -21.28 2.24
CA MET A 84 -9.10 -21.64 3.54
C MET A 84 -8.07 -22.73 3.28
N ASP A 85 -6.84 -22.34 3.00
CA ASP A 85 -5.71 -23.23 3.22
C ASP A 85 -5.59 -23.36 4.74
N MET A 86 -6.21 -24.43 5.24
CA MET A 86 -6.25 -24.84 6.63
C MET A 86 -4.84 -25.21 7.13
N THR A 87 -3.97 -24.22 7.30
CA THR A 87 -2.78 -24.34 8.14
C THR A 87 -2.70 -23.18 9.12
N VAL A 88 -3.83 -22.85 9.75
CA VAL A 88 -3.86 -22.10 11.00
C VAL A 88 -3.71 -23.12 12.13
N SER A 89 -2.47 -23.54 12.39
CA SER A 89 -2.12 -24.27 13.62
C SER A 89 -0.82 -23.79 14.28
N GLU A 90 -0.20 -22.70 13.79
CA GLU A 90 1.02 -22.14 14.40
C GLU A 90 0.93 -20.65 14.76
N VAL A 91 -0.27 -20.07 14.82
CA VAL A 91 -0.46 -18.72 15.39
C VAL A 91 -0.58 -18.86 16.90
N GLY A 92 0.56 -19.01 17.59
CA GLY A 92 0.56 -19.00 19.05
C GLY A 92 1.87 -19.42 19.73
N LYS A 93 2.76 -20.15 19.05
CA LYS A 93 4.05 -20.54 19.63
C LYS A 93 5.05 -19.41 19.45
N THR A 94 5.57 -18.85 20.54
CA THR A 94 6.68 -17.91 20.45
C THR A 94 7.93 -18.64 19.96
N ILE A 95 8.95 -17.89 19.53
CA ILE A 95 10.24 -18.49 19.15
C ILE A 95 10.83 -19.26 20.35
N GLU A 96 10.52 -18.84 21.59
CA GLU A 96 10.93 -19.53 22.81
C GLU A 96 10.22 -20.89 22.96
N ASP A 97 8.92 -20.97 22.65
CA ASP A 97 8.17 -22.24 22.67
C ASP A 97 8.76 -23.24 21.67
N ARG A 98 9.09 -22.77 20.46
CA ARG A 98 9.74 -23.59 19.42
C ARG A 98 11.14 -24.05 19.83
N LEU A 99 11.92 -23.17 20.48
CA LEU A 99 13.26 -23.50 20.95
C LEU A 99 13.23 -24.48 22.13
N THR A 100 12.22 -24.40 22.99
CA THR A 100 12.05 -25.30 24.13
C THR A 100 11.63 -26.70 23.68
N GLU A 101 10.73 -26.79 22.69
CA GLU A 101 10.33 -28.04 22.06
C GLU A 101 11.52 -28.74 21.38
N LEU A 102 12.33 -27.99 20.61
CA LEU A 102 13.55 -28.52 19.98
C LEU A 102 14.67 -28.87 20.97
N ALA A 103 14.69 -28.26 22.15
CA ALA A 103 15.69 -28.55 23.19
C ALA A 103 15.27 -29.68 24.14
N GLY A 104 14.00 -30.09 24.11
CA GLY A 104 13.46 -31.18 24.94
C GLY A 104 13.46 -32.55 24.27
N GLU A 105 13.87 -32.67 23.00
CA GLU A 105 13.90 -33.94 22.24
C GLU A 105 15.24 -34.70 22.34
N ASP A 106 16.20 -34.27 23.18
CA ASP A 106 17.53 -34.90 23.32
C ASP A 106 17.76 -35.66 24.64
N ASP A 107 16.70 -36.01 25.40
CA ASP A 107 16.81 -36.78 26.66
C ASP A 107 15.91 -38.05 26.71
N GLU A 108 15.91 -38.86 25.63
CA GLU A 108 15.60 -40.31 25.69
C GLU A 108 16.57 -41.15 24.84
#